data_AF-A0A4Q3XXQ2-F1
#
_entry.id   AF-A0A4Q3XXQ2-F1
#
_cell.length_a   1.000
_cell.length_b   1.000
_cell.length_c   1.000
_cell.angle_alpha   90.00
_cell.angle_beta   90.00
_cell.angle_gamma   90.00
#
_symmetry.space_group_name_H-M   'P 1'
#
loop_
_entity.id
_entity.type
_entity.pdbx_description
1 polymer ?
#
loop_
_entity_poly.entity_id
_entity_poly.type
_entity_poly.pdbx_seq_one_letter_code
_entity_poly.pdbx_strand_id
1 'polypeptide(L)'
;MLAEISGGLSSLKAAFDIAKGLNAFENAAALNEVKLTLQNNILEAQQALFAAQQAEAATANRIAQLEAEIMRMKDWSAERERYELAYTGPRDGSLVYMLKPEMRGTEPAHWLCTCCFEAGKKSILQKKGSDGNFATYACPFCKSTLATHWSRTPAYRDTPEG
;
A
#
# COMPACT_ATOMS: atom_id res chain seq x y z
N MET A 1 7.29 -0.10 23.45
CA MET A 1 8.50 0.76 23.32
C MET A 1 8.89 1.49 24.60
N LEU A 2 8.00 2.26 25.25
CA LEU A 2 8.36 3.00 26.48
C LEU A 2 8.75 2.06 27.63
N ALA A 3 8.09 0.90 27.75
CA ALA A 3 8.39 -0.08 28.79
C ALA A 3 9.76 -0.76 28.58
N GLU A 4 10.12 -1.15 27.34
CA GLU A 4 11.40 -1.84 27.09
C GLU A 4 12.61 -0.90 27.22
N ILE A 5 12.50 0.35 26.73
CA ILE A 5 13.54 1.37 26.91
C ILE A 5 13.68 1.74 28.40
N SER A 6 12.57 1.78 29.15
CA SER A 6 12.61 2.05 30.60
C SER A 6 13.27 0.92 31.40
N GLY A 7 13.10 -0.34 30.96
CA GLY A 7 13.77 -1.50 31.56
C GLY A 7 15.28 -1.46 31.36
N GLY A 8 15.73 -1.25 30.11
CA GLY A 8 17.15 -1.12 29.79
C GLY A 8 17.82 0.09 30.45
N LEU A 9 17.10 1.21 30.62
CA LEU A 9 17.63 2.38 31.32
C LEU A 9 17.78 2.13 32.83
N SER A 10 16.87 1.35 33.42
CA SER A 10 16.92 0.99 34.84
C SER A 10 18.07 0.03 35.15
N SER A 11 18.32 -0.95 34.28
CA SER A 11 19.45 -1.88 34.42
C SER A 11 20.80 -1.17 34.23
N LEU A 12 20.90 -0.23 33.27
CA LEU A 12 22.08 0.63 33.11
C LEU A 12 22.33 1.52 34.34
N LYS A 13 21.27 2.05 34.95
CA LYS A 13 21.38 2.84 36.18
C LYS A 13 21.87 1.98 37.35
N ALA A 14 21.32 0.77 37.53
CA ALA A 14 21.79 -0.16 38.54
C ALA A 14 23.27 -0.54 38.34
N ALA A 15 23.67 -0.83 37.11
CA ALA A 15 25.07 -1.06 36.74
C ALA A 15 26.00 0.12 37.08
N PHE A 16 25.55 1.35 36.84
CA PHE A 16 26.29 2.58 37.18
C PHE A 16 26.41 2.80 38.69
N ASP A 17 25.34 2.57 39.45
CA ASP A 17 25.32 2.71 40.90
C ASP A 17 26.24 1.64 41.56
N ILE A 18 26.31 0.42 40.99
CA ILE A 18 27.26 -0.63 41.38
C ILE A 18 28.71 -0.23 41.06
N ALA A 19 28.97 0.34 39.89
CA ALA A 19 30.30 0.81 39.50
C ALA A 19 30.86 1.89 40.43
N LYS A 20 30.00 2.76 40.99
CA LYS A 20 30.41 3.73 42.00
C LYS A 20 30.81 3.10 43.34
N GLY A 21 30.16 2.00 43.73
CA GLY A 21 30.43 1.29 44.99
C GLY A 21 31.66 0.37 44.95
N LEU A 22 32.19 0.08 43.75
CA LEU A 22 33.24 -0.92 43.55
C LEU A 22 34.56 -0.65 44.28
N ASN A 23 34.89 0.62 44.56
CA ASN A 23 36.09 1.00 45.34
C ASN A 23 35.99 0.62 46.84
N ALA A 24 34.84 0.14 47.32
CA ALA A 24 34.61 -0.20 48.72
C ALA A 24 34.79 -1.70 49.05
N PHE A 25 35.11 -2.56 48.06
CA PHE A 25 35.20 -4.01 48.27
C PHE A 25 36.64 -4.49 48.47
N GLU A 26 36.91 -5.08 49.64
CA GLU A 26 38.21 -5.68 49.97
C GLU A 26 38.30 -7.19 49.65
N ASN A 27 37.16 -7.85 49.34
CA ASN A 27 37.10 -9.30 49.12
C ASN A 27 36.71 -9.69 47.67
N ALA A 28 37.29 -10.78 47.17
CA ALA A 28 37.10 -11.27 45.81
C ALA A 28 35.71 -11.90 45.52
N ALA A 29 34.99 -12.36 46.54
CA ALA A 29 33.63 -12.90 46.39
C ALA A 29 32.62 -11.78 46.08
N ALA A 30 32.72 -10.63 46.75
CA ALA A 30 31.89 -9.46 46.50
C ALA A 30 32.13 -8.87 45.11
N LEU A 31 33.39 -8.86 44.64
CA LEU A 31 33.73 -8.49 43.27
C LEU A 31 33.08 -9.41 42.21
N ASN A 32 33.03 -10.71 42.46
CA ASN A 32 32.39 -11.66 41.54
C ASN A 32 30.86 -11.48 41.49
N GLU A 33 30.21 -11.22 42.62
CA GLU A 33 28.76 -10.96 42.68
C GLU A 33 28.37 -9.68 41.92
N VAL A 34 29.17 -8.62 42.09
CA VAL A 34 29.04 -7.38 41.32
C VAL A 34 29.22 -7.63 39.83
N LYS A 35 30.24 -8.42 39.43
CA LYS A 35 30.48 -8.75 38.02
C LYS A 35 29.31 -9.51 37.41
N LEU A 36 28.74 -10.48 38.11
CA LEU A 36 27.57 -11.23 37.65
C LEU A 36 26.35 -10.31 37.50
N THR A 37 26.12 -9.44 38.47
CA THR A 37 25.02 -8.45 38.41
C THR A 37 25.18 -7.50 37.23
N LEU A 38 26.41 -7.01 36.99
CA LEU A 38 26.73 -6.14 35.86
C LEU A 38 26.50 -6.85 34.52
N GLN A 39 26.93 -8.12 34.41
CA GLN A 39 26.73 -8.93 33.21
C GLN A 39 25.23 -9.15 32.93
N ASN A 40 24.43 -9.44 33.95
CA ASN A 40 22.98 -9.59 33.79
C ASN A 40 22.33 -8.29 33.32
N ASN A 41 22.68 -7.15 33.94
CA ASN A 41 22.16 -5.84 33.54
C ASN A 41 22.53 -5.49 32.08
N ILE A 42 23.77 -5.81 31.65
CA ILE A 42 24.21 -5.61 30.27
C ILE A 42 23.41 -6.50 29.31
N LEU A 43 23.17 -7.76 29.65
CA LEU A 43 22.38 -8.67 28.83
C LEU A 43 20.94 -8.17 28.67
N GLU A 44 20.32 -7.69 29.75
CA GLU A 44 18.97 -7.09 29.70
C GLU A 44 18.95 -5.82 28.83
N ALA A 45 19.95 -4.95 28.96
CA ALA A 45 20.06 -3.75 28.14
C ALA A 45 20.25 -4.10 26.65
N GLN A 46 21.03 -5.13 26.34
CA GLN A 46 21.21 -5.63 24.97
C GLN A 46 19.89 -6.18 24.41
N GLN A 47 19.15 -6.98 25.19
CA GLN A 47 17.85 -7.49 24.78
C GLN A 47 16.85 -6.36 24.49
N ALA A 48 16.80 -5.34 25.35
CA ALA A 48 15.96 -4.17 25.14
C ALA A 48 16.35 -3.39 23.87
N LEU A 49 17.65 -3.25 23.59
CA LEU A 49 18.15 -2.61 22.38
C LEU A 49 17.78 -3.40 21.12
N PHE A 50 17.93 -4.72 21.13
CA PHE A 50 17.52 -5.57 20.00
C PHE A 50 16.02 -5.48 19.74
N ALA A 51 15.19 -5.47 20.79
CA ALA A 51 13.76 -5.28 20.66
C ALA A 51 13.41 -3.91 20.06
N ALA A 52 14.09 -2.85 20.51
CA ALA A 52 13.91 -1.51 19.96
C ALA A 52 14.32 -1.42 18.48
N GLN A 53 15.44 -2.04 18.09
CA GLN A 53 15.88 -2.09 16.69
C GLN A 53 14.89 -2.85 15.79
N GLN A 54 14.33 -3.97 16.28
CA GLN A 54 13.31 -4.70 15.52
C GLN A 54 12.03 -3.88 15.34
N ALA A 55 11.59 -3.18 16.39
CA ALA A 55 10.42 -2.30 16.33
C ALA A 55 10.64 -1.10 15.39
N GLU A 56 11.84 -0.51 15.41
CA GLU A 56 12.23 0.58 14.51
C GLU A 56 12.23 0.11 13.06
N ALA A 57 12.87 -1.02 12.75
CA ALA A 57 12.85 -1.60 11.41
C ALA A 57 11.43 -1.96 10.93
N ALA A 58 10.58 -2.48 11.80
CA ALA A 58 9.17 -2.76 11.47
C ALA A 58 8.40 -1.48 11.16
N THR A 59 8.64 -0.41 11.94
CA THR A 59 8.00 0.90 11.74
C THR A 59 8.49 1.55 10.46
N ALA A 60 9.80 1.54 10.18
CA ALA A 60 10.38 2.06 8.95
C ALA A 60 9.82 1.35 7.70
N ASN A 61 9.71 0.01 7.75
CA ASN A 61 9.07 -0.76 6.68
C ASN A 61 7.60 -0.37 6.48
N ARG A 62 6.87 -0.12 7.58
CA ARG A 62 5.46 0.30 7.49
C ARG A 62 5.33 1.68 6.88
N ILE A 63 6.21 2.62 7.22
CA ILE A 63 6.26 3.95 6.63
C ILE A 63 6.50 3.85 5.12
N ALA A 64 7.52 3.09 4.70
CA ALA A 64 7.83 2.91 3.29
C ALA A 64 6.66 2.29 2.49
N GLN A 65 5.95 1.31 3.07
CA GLN A 65 4.75 0.73 2.46
C GLN A 65 3.62 1.75 2.30
N LEU A 66 3.36 2.55 3.34
CA LEU A 66 2.31 3.57 3.32
C LEU A 66 2.65 4.72 2.36
N GLU A 67 3.91 5.14 2.31
CA GLU A 67 4.37 6.15 1.34
C GLU A 67 4.20 5.66 -0.10
N ALA A 68 4.55 4.40 -0.38
CA ALA A 68 4.33 3.78 -1.69
C ALA A 68 2.83 3.70 -2.05
N GLU A 69 1.97 3.37 -1.08
CA GLU A 69 0.52 3.34 -1.27
C GLU A 69 -0.04 4.75 -1.55
N ILE A 70 0.42 5.77 -0.81
CA ILE A 70 0.06 7.17 -1.04
C ILE A 70 0.46 7.62 -2.43
N MET A 71 1.69 7.33 -2.88
CA MET A 71 2.13 7.67 -4.24
C MET A 71 1.25 6.98 -5.28
N ARG A 72 0.98 5.69 -5.12
CA ARG A 72 0.08 4.95 -6.02
C ARG A 72 -1.34 5.56 -6.06
N MET A 73 -1.88 5.99 -4.92
CA MET A 73 -3.18 6.64 -4.87
C MET A 73 -3.18 8.02 -5.55
N LYS A 74 -2.11 8.80 -5.39
CA LYS A 74 -1.94 10.09 -6.09
C LYS A 74 -1.85 9.90 -7.60
N ASP A 75 -1.02 8.97 -8.06
CA ASP A 75 -0.88 8.64 -9.48
C ASP A 75 -2.21 8.16 -10.05
N TRP A 76 -2.93 7.32 -9.31
CA TRP A 76 -4.27 6.88 -9.71
C TRP A 76 -5.26 8.05 -9.79
N SER A 77 -5.23 8.97 -8.83
CA SER A 77 -6.15 10.12 -8.83
C SER A 77 -5.91 11.01 -10.04
N ALA A 78 -4.65 11.29 -10.39
CA ALA A 78 -4.32 12.06 -11.58
C ALA A 78 -4.75 11.33 -12.86
N GLU A 79 -4.52 10.02 -12.93
CA GLU A 79 -4.97 9.21 -14.07
C GLU A 79 -6.49 9.22 -14.20
N ARG A 80 -7.22 9.17 -13.08
CA ARG A 80 -8.69 9.16 -13.05
C ARG A 80 -9.29 10.41 -13.69
N GLU A 81 -8.66 11.57 -13.55
CA GLU A 81 -9.13 12.84 -14.12
C GLU A 81 -9.18 12.83 -15.66
N ARG A 82 -8.40 11.95 -16.28
CA ARG A 82 -8.37 11.79 -17.74
C ARG A 82 -9.59 11.04 -18.30
N TYR A 83 -10.33 10.33 -17.46
CA TYR A 83 -11.45 9.49 -17.88
C TYR A 83 -12.78 10.06 -17.39
N GLU A 84 -13.85 9.69 -18.08
CA GLU A 84 -15.22 10.02 -17.73
C GLU A 84 -16.11 8.78 -17.80
N LEU A 85 -17.18 8.80 -17.03
CA LEU A 85 -18.19 7.74 -17.07
C LEU A 85 -19.10 7.98 -18.28
N ALA A 86 -19.16 7.00 -19.17
CA ALA A 86 -19.90 7.07 -20.41
C ALA A 86 -20.88 5.88 -20.54
N TYR A 87 -22.01 6.13 -21.19
CA TYR A 87 -22.91 5.08 -21.63
C TYR A 87 -22.38 4.46 -22.93
N THR A 88 -22.46 3.13 -23.03
CA THR A 88 -22.11 2.42 -24.29
C THR A 88 -23.05 2.74 -25.46
N GLY A 89 -24.23 3.31 -25.19
CA GLY A 89 -25.15 3.83 -26.20
C GLY A 89 -26.32 4.61 -25.57
N PRO A 90 -27.08 5.40 -26.36
CA PRO A 90 -28.18 6.23 -25.85
C PRO A 90 -29.34 5.45 -25.22
N ARG A 91 -29.46 4.16 -25.57
CA ARG A 91 -30.52 3.24 -25.10
C ARG A 91 -29.95 2.05 -24.31
N ASP A 92 -28.64 2.00 -24.13
CA ASP A 92 -27.97 0.90 -23.43
C ASP A 92 -27.78 1.32 -21.96
N GLY A 93 -28.21 0.48 -21.01
CA GLY A 93 -27.99 0.71 -19.57
C GLY A 93 -26.56 0.45 -19.09
N SER A 94 -25.67 0.06 -20.01
CA SER A 94 -24.30 -0.37 -19.73
C SER A 94 -23.35 0.82 -19.63
N LEU A 95 -22.76 1.00 -18.45
CA LEU A 95 -21.80 2.06 -18.10
C LEU A 95 -20.36 1.58 -18.20
N VAL A 96 -19.49 2.43 -18.72
CA VAL A 96 -18.05 2.20 -18.87
C VAL A 96 -17.28 3.49 -18.57
N TYR A 97 -16.01 3.37 -18.21
CA TYR A 97 -15.12 4.52 -18.24
C TYR A 97 -14.45 4.63 -19.61
N MET A 98 -14.41 5.83 -20.16
CA MET A 98 -13.75 6.13 -21.42
C MET A 98 -12.83 7.32 -21.23
N LEU A 99 -11.70 7.33 -21.93
CA LEU A 99 -10.76 8.44 -21.91
C LEU A 99 -11.47 9.67 -22.49
N LYS A 100 -11.28 10.85 -21.89
CA LYS A 100 -11.88 12.08 -22.41
C LYS A 100 -11.29 12.42 -23.78
N PRO A 101 -12.08 12.93 -24.74
CA PRO A 101 -11.59 13.23 -26.09
C PRO A 101 -10.34 14.13 -26.10
N GLU A 102 -10.30 15.14 -25.23
CA GLU A 102 -9.19 16.09 -25.09
C GLU A 102 -7.93 15.47 -24.47
N MET A 103 -8.06 14.34 -23.74
CA MET A 103 -6.95 13.63 -23.09
C MET A 103 -6.50 12.38 -23.87
N ARG A 104 -7.05 12.17 -25.09
CA ARG A 104 -6.81 10.99 -25.92
C ARG A 104 -5.36 10.84 -26.39
N GLY A 105 -4.75 11.94 -26.85
CA GLY A 105 -3.47 11.89 -27.54
C GLY A 105 -3.47 10.87 -28.67
N THR A 106 -2.55 9.91 -28.64
CA THR A 106 -2.42 8.82 -29.63
C THR A 106 -3.14 7.53 -29.23
N GLU A 107 -3.83 7.50 -28.09
CA GLU A 107 -4.46 6.27 -27.60
C GLU A 107 -5.71 5.89 -28.43
N PRO A 108 -5.88 4.60 -28.77
CA PRO A 108 -7.11 4.14 -29.41
C PRO A 108 -8.29 4.27 -28.45
N ALA A 109 -9.48 4.48 -28.99
CA ALA A 109 -10.71 4.44 -28.21
C ALA A 109 -10.85 3.07 -27.53
N HIS A 110 -11.11 3.07 -26.23
CA HIS A 110 -11.26 1.85 -25.44
C HIS A 110 -12.20 2.08 -24.27
N TRP A 111 -12.86 1.00 -23.84
CA TRP A 111 -13.68 1.01 -22.64
C TRP A 111 -12.94 0.35 -21.48
N LEU A 112 -13.03 0.98 -20.32
CA LEU A 112 -12.54 0.45 -19.07
C LEU A 112 -13.68 -0.15 -18.25
N CYS A 113 -13.35 -1.24 -17.55
CA CYS A 113 -14.22 -1.87 -16.59
C CYS A 113 -14.47 -0.93 -15.41
N THR A 114 -15.74 -0.62 -15.12
CA THR A 114 -16.15 0.23 -13.98
C THR A 114 -15.64 -0.33 -12.64
N CYS A 115 -15.82 -1.62 -12.39
CA CYS A 115 -15.38 -2.26 -11.14
C CYS A 115 -13.86 -2.14 -10.92
N CYS A 116 -13.04 -2.42 -11.95
CA CYS A 116 -11.59 -2.28 -11.80
C CYS A 116 -11.15 -0.82 -11.69
N PHE A 117 -11.81 0.07 -12.41
CA PHE A 117 -11.47 1.49 -12.39
C PHE A 117 -11.75 2.11 -11.02
N GLU A 118 -12.90 1.84 -10.41
CA GLU A 118 -13.20 2.27 -9.03
C GLU A 118 -12.21 1.66 -8.01
N ALA A 119 -11.70 0.45 -8.29
CA ALA A 119 -10.70 -0.21 -7.47
C ALA A 119 -9.26 0.28 -7.70
N GLY A 120 -9.03 1.39 -8.38
CA GLY A 120 -7.69 1.93 -8.55
C GLY A 120 -6.89 1.29 -9.69
N LYS A 121 -7.57 0.70 -10.69
CA LYS A 121 -6.91 -0.11 -11.73
C LYS A 121 -7.52 0.07 -13.12
N LYS A 122 -6.67 0.45 -14.08
CA LYS A 122 -7.04 0.42 -15.51
C LYS A 122 -7.18 -1.03 -15.98
N SER A 123 -8.36 -1.36 -16.48
CA SER A 123 -8.64 -2.64 -17.11
C SER A 123 -9.48 -2.45 -18.35
N ILE A 124 -8.86 -2.63 -19.52
CA ILE A 124 -9.54 -2.52 -20.80
C ILE A 124 -10.44 -3.73 -21.01
N LEU A 125 -11.72 -3.47 -21.28
CA LEU A 125 -12.71 -4.48 -21.62
C LEU A 125 -12.40 -5.08 -23.00
N GLN A 126 -12.29 -6.40 -23.06
CA GLN A 126 -11.99 -7.14 -24.29
C GLN A 126 -13.25 -7.78 -24.85
N LYS A 127 -13.48 -7.68 -26.16
CA LYS A 127 -14.61 -8.36 -26.81
C LYS A 127 -14.42 -9.87 -26.70
N LYS A 128 -15.37 -10.57 -26.07
CA LYS A 128 -15.34 -12.01 -25.86
C LYS A 128 -16.16 -12.76 -26.91
N GLY A 129 -17.23 -12.15 -27.42
CA GLY A 129 -18.10 -12.75 -28.41
C GLY A 129 -19.29 -11.86 -28.74
N SER A 130 -20.18 -12.36 -29.59
CA SER A 130 -21.45 -11.74 -29.92
C SER A 130 -22.52 -12.81 -30.02
N ASP A 131 -23.70 -12.50 -29.50
CA ASP A 131 -24.89 -13.35 -29.56
C ASP A 131 -26.07 -12.52 -30.08
N GLY A 132 -26.57 -12.89 -31.26
CA GLY A 132 -27.57 -12.11 -32.00
C GLY A 132 -27.17 -10.64 -32.13
N ASN A 133 -27.99 -9.76 -31.57
CA ASN A 133 -27.81 -8.31 -31.62
C ASN A 133 -26.88 -7.75 -30.52
N PHE A 134 -26.27 -8.58 -29.69
CA PHE A 134 -25.45 -8.14 -28.57
C PHE A 134 -23.99 -8.58 -28.74
N ALA A 135 -23.07 -7.67 -28.41
CA ALA A 135 -21.66 -7.97 -28.20
C ALA A 135 -21.37 -8.03 -26.70
N THR A 136 -20.67 -9.08 -26.28
CA THR A 136 -20.22 -9.27 -24.91
C THR A 136 -18.76 -8.91 -24.78
N TYR A 137 -18.47 -7.98 -23.89
CA TYR A 137 -17.13 -7.62 -23.47
C TYR A 137 -16.85 -8.18 -22.08
N ALA A 138 -15.61 -8.55 -21.80
CA ALA A 138 -15.19 -9.12 -20.54
C ALA A 138 -13.93 -8.42 -20.01
N CYS A 139 -13.91 -8.21 -18.70
CA CYS A 139 -12.73 -7.72 -18.01
C CYS A 139 -11.72 -8.87 -17.81
N PRO A 140 -10.46 -8.74 -18.23
CA PRO A 140 -9.45 -9.77 -18.01
C PRO A 140 -9.12 -10.00 -16.53
N PHE A 141 -9.31 -8.98 -15.68
CA PHE A 141 -8.97 -9.04 -14.25
C PHE A 141 -10.12 -9.53 -13.37
N CYS A 142 -11.21 -8.77 -13.24
CA CYS A 142 -12.31 -9.13 -12.35
C CYS A 142 -13.37 -10.04 -13.00
N LYS A 143 -13.22 -10.39 -14.28
CA LYS A 143 -14.15 -11.23 -15.06
C LYS A 143 -15.57 -10.67 -15.20
N SER A 144 -15.81 -9.43 -14.79
CA SER A 144 -17.08 -8.74 -15.05
C SER A 144 -17.36 -8.74 -16.55
N THR A 145 -18.60 -8.98 -16.93
CA THR A 145 -19.03 -8.93 -18.32
C THR A 145 -19.95 -7.75 -18.55
N LEU A 146 -19.91 -7.23 -19.77
CA LEU A 146 -20.71 -6.11 -20.23
C LEU A 146 -21.33 -6.51 -21.56
N ALA A 147 -22.66 -6.47 -21.64
CA ALA A 147 -23.37 -6.63 -22.91
C ALA A 147 -23.75 -5.25 -23.45
N THR A 148 -23.54 -5.05 -24.74
CA THR A 148 -23.96 -3.85 -25.49
C THR A 148 -24.44 -4.29 -26.87
N HIS A 149 -25.17 -3.44 -27.58
CA HIS A 149 -25.56 -3.76 -28.94
C HIS A 149 -24.33 -3.98 -29.85
N TRP A 150 -24.39 -4.91 -30.80
CA TRP A 150 -23.23 -5.35 -31.60
C TRP A 150 -22.55 -4.22 -32.39
N SER A 151 -23.31 -3.19 -32.77
CA SER A 151 -22.81 -2.02 -33.48
C SER A 151 -22.10 -1.00 -32.58
N ARG A 152 -22.17 -1.17 -31.26
CA ARG A 152 -21.47 -0.32 -30.30
C ARG A 152 -20.05 -0.83 -30.12
N THR A 153 -19.12 0.02 -30.47
CA THR A 153 -17.69 -0.17 -30.24
C THR A 153 -17.15 1.05 -29.50
N PRO A 154 -16.01 0.92 -28.80
CA PRO A 154 -15.32 2.07 -28.26
C PRO A 154 -14.95 3.00 -29.42
N ALA A 155 -15.69 4.09 -29.56
CA ALA A 155 -15.48 5.11 -30.58
C ALA A 155 -15.86 6.46 -29.98
N TYR A 156 -15.05 7.47 -30.26
CA TYR A 156 -15.40 8.85 -29.97
C TYR A 156 -16.47 9.27 -30.97
N ARG A 157 -17.57 9.87 -30.52
CA ARG A 157 -18.54 10.46 -31.44
C ARG A 157 -17.95 11.76 -31.98
N ASP A 158 -17.24 11.69 -33.08
CA ASP A 158 -16.76 12.86 -33.80
C ASP A 158 -17.89 13.46 -34.67
N THR A 159 -19.06 13.78 -34.10
CA THR A 159 -20.06 14.63 -34.79
C THR A 159 -21.02 15.30 -33.81
N PRO A 160 -21.27 16.62 -33.95
CA PRO A 160 -22.42 17.27 -33.32
C PRO A 160 -23.69 16.73 -33.98
N GLU A 161 -24.61 16.23 -33.16
CA GLU A 161 -25.97 15.87 -33.60
C GLU A 161 -26.67 17.17 -34.04
N GLY A 162 -26.80 17.35 -35.35
CA GLY A 162 -27.62 18.39 -35.99
C GLY A 162 -29.02 17.88 -36.28
#